data_AF-A0A919N3V4-F1
#
_entry.id   AF-A0A919N3V4-F1
#
_cell.length_a   1.000
_cell.length_b   1.000
_cell.length_c   1.000
_cell.angle_alpha   90.00
_cell.angle_beta   90.00
_cell.angle_gamma   90.00
#
_symmetry.space_group_name_H-M   'P 1'
#
loop_
_entity.id
_entity.type
_entity.pdbx_description
1 polymer ?
#
loop_
_entity_poly.entity_id
_entity_poly.type
_entity_poly.pdbx_seq_one_letter_code
_entity_poly.pdbx_strand_id
1 'polypeptide(L)'
;MTVAVCVDVGSTYTKAAKIDLGGAELISRAEVPTTSGTDVLRGLHAAVAAVGGARDGELYVCSSAGGGLRLAVAGYESLVTAEAGHRVGLSAGAQVVHVAAGPLDGAAVSALRASRPDVVLLVGGTDGGDGEVLLHNARRLAANRLRSPVVLAGNAEVRDEAAALLVERGVPVTATGNVLPRIGVLDPLPARAAIREVFLRHVIGGKRLSKGPRFASLVRAATPDAVLAGVELLADRAAAGVLVVDVGGATTDVYSALLPDAELSTGPRRDVAGTLWRSRTVEGDLGVAVGAPSTRAAAVSEKLPAPGTDRELAAAAAMIALRRHARGHSAGPGLPRTGGRHLRDVRLVVGSGGVLRHGGGEHVLAAVLGDTAGGWALPDRARTVVDGRYVLAAAGLLAADHPSAAGGLLDALLG
;
A
#
# COMPACT_ATOMS: atom_id res chain seq x y z
N MET A 1 -10.90 -28.38 17.51
CA MET A 1 -10.56 -27.76 16.22
C MET A 1 -10.30 -26.29 16.50
N THR A 2 -9.04 -25.86 16.39
CA THR A 2 -8.67 -24.46 16.65
C THR A 2 -8.93 -23.66 15.39
N VAL A 3 -9.74 -22.61 15.48
CA VAL A 3 -10.18 -21.85 14.31
C VAL A 3 -9.77 -20.38 14.42
N ALA A 4 -9.51 -19.74 13.29
CA ALA A 4 -9.37 -18.29 13.20
C ALA A 4 -10.40 -17.71 12.25
N VAL A 5 -10.82 -16.48 12.48
CA VAL A 5 -11.59 -15.69 11.52
C VAL A 5 -10.74 -14.52 11.07
N CYS A 6 -10.35 -14.54 9.79
CA CYS A 6 -9.68 -13.42 9.13
C CYS A 6 -10.73 -12.53 8.45
N VAL A 7 -10.67 -11.23 8.70
CA VAL A 7 -11.59 -10.25 8.13
C VAL A 7 -10.83 -9.15 7.42
N ASP A 8 -11.15 -8.93 6.16
CA ASP A 8 -10.70 -7.78 5.37
C ASP A 8 -11.85 -6.79 5.20
N VAL A 9 -11.73 -5.63 5.84
CA VAL A 9 -12.67 -4.51 5.68
C VAL A 9 -12.25 -3.65 4.50
N GLY A 10 -12.77 -4.00 3.31
CA GLY A 10 -12.53 -3.29 2.06
C GLY A 10 -13.35 -2.01 1.91
N SER A 11 -13.06 -1.21 0.89
CA SER A 11 -13.83 0.01 0.57
C SER A 11 -15.26 -0.26 0.09
N THR A 12 -15.48 -1.40 -0.56
CA THR A 12 -16.80 -1.80 -1.13
C THR A 12 -17.41 -3.00 -0.41
N TYR A 13 -16.60 -4.02 -0.12
CA TYR A 13 -17.04 -5.24 0.57
C TYR A 13 -16.13 -5.58 1.75
N THR A 14 -16.75 -5.99 2.85
CA THR A 14 -16.09 -6.65 3.98
C THR A 14 -16.13 -8.15 3.77
N LYS A 15 -14.96 -8.79 3.77
CA LYS A 15 -14.82 -10.23 3.50
C LYS A 15 -14.33 -10.93 4.75
N ALA A 16 -14.93 -12.06 5.09
CA ALA A 16 -14.52 -12.90 6.21
C ALA A 16 -14.18 -14.31 5.71
N ALA A 17 -13.13 -14.90 6.26
CA ALA A 17 -12.68 -16.26 6.02
C ALA A 17 -12.50 -16.96 7.37
N LYS A 18 -13.18 -18.09 7.56
CA LYS A 18 -13.00 -18.96 8.73
C LYS A 18 -12.06 -20.09 8.36
N ILE A 19 -11.00 -20.26 9.14
CA ILE A 19 -9.86 -21.10 8.81
C ILE A 19 -9.64 -22.11 9.93
N ASP A 20 -9.40 -23.37 9.57
CA ASP A 20 -8.87 -24.37 10.48
C ASP A 20 -7.37 -24.18 10.62
N LEU A 21 -6.92 -23.79 11.82
CA LEU A 21 -5.50 -23.57 12.08
C LEU A 21 -4.73 -24.89 12.16
N GLY A 22 -5.38 -25.99 12.55
CA GLY A 22 -4.74 -27.31 12.65
C GLY A 22 -4.63 -27.99 11.29
N GLY A 23 -5.71 -27.97 10.51
CA GLY A 23 -5.76 -28.54 9.16
C GLY A 23 -5.17 -27.65 8.06
N ALA A 24 -4.93 -26.37 8.33
CA ALA A 24 -4.49 -25.38 7.34
C ALA A 24 -5.50 -25.17 6.18
N GLU A 25 -6.80 -25.30 6.47
CA GLU A 25 -7.86 -25.29 5.47
C GLU A 25 -8.84 -24.12 5.64
N LEU A 26 -9.34 -23.61 4.52
CA LEU A 26 -10.45 -22.67 4.50
C LEU A 26 -11.77 -23.42 4.73
N ILE A 27 -12.43 -23.17 5.86
CA ILE A 27 -13.69 -23.79 6.24
C ILE A 27 -14.86 -23.11 5.52
N SER A 28 -14.93 -21.78 5.62
CA SER A 28 -16.03 -21.01 5.03
C SER A 28 -15.62 -19.57 4.75
N ARG A 29 -16.36 -18.93 3.85
CA ARG A 29 -16.17 -17.53 3.48
C ARG A 29 -17.50 -16.81 3.39
N ALA A 30 -17.47 -15.52 3.70
CA ALA A 30 -18.59 -14.62 3.48
C ALA A 30 -18.07 -13.27 2.98
N GLU A 31 -18.89 -12.59 2.20
CA GLU A 31 -18.67 -11.20 1.83
C GLU A 31 -19.98 -10.42 1.96
N VAL A 32 -19.91 -9.24 2.56
CA VAL A 32 -21.05 -8.35 2.77
C VAL A 32 -20.67 -6.93 2.34
N PRO A 33 -21.62 -6.10 1.90
CA PRO A 33 -21.33 -4.70 1.59
C PRO A 33 -20.70 -3.97 2.79
N THR A 34 -19.63 -3.21 2.56
CA THR A 34 -18.98 -2.42 3.61
C THR A 34 -19.91 -1.30 4.07
N THR A 35 -20.09 -1.15 5.38
CA THR A 35 -20.98 -0.14 5.98
C THR A 35 -20.26 1.19 6.27
N SER A 36 -19.36 1.63 5.38
CA SER A 36 -18.52 2.83 5.56
C SER A 36 -19.32 4.14 5.64
N GLY A 37 -20.52 4.18 5.05
CA GLY A 37 -21.45 5.32 5.17
C GLY A 37 -22.22 5.38 6.49
N THR A 38 -22.09 4.37 7.36
CA THR A 38 -22.73 4.36 8.70
C THR A 38 -21.71 4.00 9.79
N ASP A 39 -21.56 2.71 10.10
CA ASP A 39 -20.55 2.21 11.04
C ASP A 39 -20.00 0.89 10.51
N VAL A 40 -18.70 0.84 10.19
CA VAL A 40 -18.02 -0.33 9.62
C VAL A 40 -18.07 -1.56 10.53
N LEU A 41 -18.25 -1.38 11.84
CA LEU A 41 -18.40 -2.51 12.77
C LEU A 41 -19.65 -3.33 12.47
N ARG A 42 -20.70 -2.73 11.89
CA ARG A 42 -21.90 -3.46 11.47
C ARG A 42 -21.58 -4.48 10.37
N GLY A 43 -20.90 -4.04 9.32
CA GLY A 43 -20.45 -4.90 8.23
C GLY A 43 -19.45 -5.96 8.71
N LEU A 44 -18.51 -5.58 9.59
CA LEU A 44 -17.57 -6.52 10.21
C LEU A 44 -18.30 -7.62 10.99
N HIS A 45 -19.21 -7.27 11.90
CA HIS A 45 -19.96 -8.25 12.68
C HIS A 45 -20.85 -9.12 11.79
N ALA A 46 -21.47 -8.56 10.75
CA ALA A 46 -22.26 -9.32 9.79
C ALA A 46 -21.42 -10.35 9.01
N ALA A 47 -20.22 -9.95 8.55
CA ALA A 47 -19.31 -10.87 7.86
C ALA A 47 -18.84 -12.00 8.79
N VAL A 48 -18.47 -11.67 10.04
CA VAL A 48 -18.08 -12.66 11.05
C VAL A 48 -19.23 -13.61 11.38
N ALA A 49 -20.45 -13.11 11.52
CA ALA A 49 -21.64 -13.93 11.77
C ALA A 49 -21.93 -14.87 10.58
N ALA A 50 -21.78 -14.40 9.35
CA ALA A 50 -22.04 -15.17 8.13
C ALA A 50 -21.09 -16.36 7.95
N VAL A 51 -19.89 -16.33 8.55
CA VAL A 51 -18.99 -17.50 8.60
C VAL A 51 -19.18 -18.39 9.84
N GLY A 52 -20.24 -18.15 10.62
CA GLY A 52 -20.57 -18.92 11.82
C GLY A 52 -19.95 -18.39 13.11
N GLY A 53 -19.47 -17.14 13.11
CA GLY A 53 -18.89 -16.48 14.27
C GLY A 53 -17.47 -16.94 14.62
N ALA A 54 -16.83 -16.19 15.52
CA ALA A 54 -15.49 -16.46 16.03
C ALA A 54 -15.50 -17.21 17.39
N ARG A 55 -16.56 -17.98 17.72
CA ARG A 55 -16.63 -18.64 19.04
C ARG A 55 -15.46 -19.62 19.20
N ASP A 56 -14.68 -19.37 20.25
CA ASP A 56 -13.38 -19.99 20.62
C ASP A 56 -12.23 -19.80 19.61
N GLY A 57 -12.36 -18.85 18.67
CA GLY A 57 -11.38 -18.60 17.61
C GLY A 57 -10.79 -17.19 17.59
N GLU A 58 -9.54 -17.09 17.17
CA GLU A 58 -8.81 -15.83 17.08
C GLU A 58 -9.35 -14.95 15.93
N LEU A 59 -9.61 -13.67 16.21
CA LEU A 59 -10.05 -12.69 15.21
C LEU A 59 -8.85 -11.88 14.70
N TYR A 60 -8.65 -11.93 13.39
CA TYR A 60 -7.63 -11.16 12.68
C TYR A 60 -8.33 -10.19 11.73
N VAL A 61 -8.07 -8.90 11.86
CA VAL A 61 -8.73 -7.89 11.03
C VAL A 61 -7.68 -7.06 10.30
N CYS A 62 -7.84 -6.91 9.00
CA CYS A 62 -7.18 -5.87 8.21
C CYS A 62 -8.21 -4.91 7.61
N SER A 63 -7.77 -3.71 7.23
CA SER A 63 -8.66 -2.70 6.67
C SER A 63 -8.00 -1.86 5.58
N SER A 64 -8.77 -1.60 4.52
CA SER A 64 -8.52 -0.59 3.49
C SER A 64 -9.71 0.37 3.35
N ALA A 65 -10.79 0.15 4.11
CA ALA A 65 -11.87 1.12 4.24
C ALA A 65 -11.33 2.48 4.70
N GLY A 66 -11.80 3.56 4.07
CA GLY A 66 -11.26 4.92 4.22
C GLY A 66 -10.47 5.43 3.01
N GLY A 67 -10.16 4.55 2.05
CA GLY A 67 -9.44 4.91 0.82
C GLY A 67 -7.92 4.96 1.00
N GLY A 68 -7.18 5.13 -0.10
CA GLY A 68 -5.72 5.25 -0.08
C GLY A 68 -5.25 6.43 0.77
N LEU A 69 -4.13 6.24 1.48
CA LEU A 69 -3.52 7.27 2.31
C LEU A 69 -3.04 8.44 1.44
N ARG A 70 -3.58 9.64 1.63
CA ARG A 70 -3.10 10.86 0.94
C ARG A 70 -1.94 11.47 1.72
N LEU A 71 -0.73 11.44 1.17
CA LEU A 71 0.47 11.96 1.81
C LEU A 71 0.94 13.26 1.14
N ALA A 72 1.21 14.30 1.93
CA ALA A 72 2.00 15.44 1.47
C ALA A 72 3.43 15.31 2.01
N VAL A 73 4.43 15.62 1.19
CA VAL A 73 5.86 15.60 1.57
C VAL A 73 6.38 17.03 1.59
N ALA A 74 7.07 17.42 2.65
CA ALA A 74 7.82 18.66 2.73
C ALA A 74 9.29 18.34 3.05
N GLY A 75 10.20 18.62 2.12
CA GLY A 75 11.63 18.38 2.24
C GLY A 75 12.49 19.64 2.33
N TYR A 76 13.77 19.46 2.64
CA TYR A 76 14.79 20.52 2.65
C TYR A 76 15.17 20.98 1.23
N GLU A 77 15.46 20.04 0.34
CA GLU A 77 15.85 20.29 -1.06
C GLU A 77 15.12 19.29 -1.98
N SER A 78 14.77 19.75 -3.19
CA SER A 78 13.90 19.06 -4.15
C SER A 78 14.43 17.71 -4.59
N LEU A 79 15.68 17.66 -5.07
CA LEU A 79 16.30 16.48 -5.67
C LEU A 79 16.88 15.50 -4.65
N VAL A 80 16.99 15.91 -3.39
CA VAL A 80 17.60 15.12 -2.31
C VAL A 80 16.54 14.66 -1.31
N THR A 81 16.16 15.51 -0.37
CA THR A 81 15.30 15.10 0.76
C THR A 81 13.82 15.05 0.40
N ALA A 82 13.32 15.92 -0.49
CA ALA A 82 11.93 15.89 -0.92
C ALA A 82 11.69 14.66 -1.82
N GLU A 83 12.62 14.36 -2.72
CA GLU A 83 12.63 13.13 -3.52
C GLU A 83 12.74 11.88 -2.62
N ALA A 84 13.61 11.89 -1.60
CA ALA A 84 13.68 10.80 -0.61
C ALA A 84 12.32 10.59 0.09
N GLY A 85 11.70 11.66 0.58
CA GLY A 85 10.38 11.61 1.19
C GLY A 85 9.28 11.14 0.24
N HIS A 86 9.33 11.55 -1.03
CA HIS A 86 8.41 11.09 -2.07
C HIS A 86 8.53 9.56 -2.28
N ARG A 87 9.75 9.04 -2.41
CA ARG A 87 10.02 7.60 -2.53
C ARG A 87 9.56 6.81 -1.30
N VAL A 88 9.79 7.35 -0.10
CA VAL A 88 9.29 6.78 1.16
C VAL A 88 7.76 6.71 1.15
N GLY A 89 7.09 7.77 0.75
CA GLY A 89 5.63 7.81 0.63
C GLY A 89 5.08 6.74 -0.32
N LEU A 90 5.64 6.64 -1.53
CA LEU A 90 5.24 5.63 -2.52
C LEU A 90 5.47 4.21 -2.00
N SER A 91 6.63 3.95 -1.38
CA SER A 91 6.95 2.63 -0.80
C SER A 91 6.18 2.30 0.49
N ALA A 92 5.60 3.31 1.16
CA ALA A 92 4.61 3.13 2.22
C ALA A 92 3.19 2.88 1.66
N GLY A 93 3.02 2.89 0.34
CA GLY A 93 1.74 2.68 -0.31
C GLY A 93 0.80 3.88 -0.22
N ALA A 94 1.34 5.09 -0.04
CA ALA A 94 0.59 6.32 -0.01
C ALA A 94 0.43 6.93 -1.41
N GLN A 95 -0.71 7.55 -1.66
CA GLN A 95 -0.88 8.49 -2.76
C GLN A 95 -0.19 9.81 -2.38
N VAL A 96 0.96 10.11 -2.97
CA VAL A 96 1.64 11.40 -2.74
C VAL A 96 0.91 12.51 -3.49
N VAL A 97 0.13 13.31 -2.78
CA VAL A 97 -0.76 14.35 -3.34
C VAL A 97 -0.10 15.73 -3.45
N HIS A 98 1.05 15.90 -2.79
CA HIS A 98 1.80 17.15 -2.80
C HIS A 98 3.26 16.90 -2.41
N VAL A 99 4.19 17.59 -3.07
CA VAL A 99 5.61 17.62 -2.69
C VAL A 99 6.04 19.08 -2.68
N ALA A 100 6.65 19.50 -1.58
CA ALA A 100 7.28 20.80 -1.41
C ALA A 100 8.73 20.63 -0.97
N ALA A 101 9.57 21.60 -1.31
CA ALA A 101 10.98 21.62 -0.94
C ALA A 101 11.39 23.03 -0.51
N GLY A 102 12.38 23.11 0.38
CA GLY A 102 12.89 24.35 0.93
C GLY A 102 12.02 24.94 2.04
N PRO A 103 12.34 26.17 2.46
CA PRO A 103 11.55 26.90 3.44
C PRO A 103 10.13 27.16 2.92
N LEU A 104 9.12 26.64 3.61
CA LEU A 104 7.72 26.82 3.26
C LEU A 104 7.32 28.28 3.45
N ASP A 105 6.83 28.91 2.38
CA ASP A 105 6.22 30.22 2.42
C ASP A 105 4.68 30.14 2.55
N GLY A 106 4.00 31.29 2.48
CA GLY A 106 2.53 31.33 2.67
C GLY A 106 1.78 30.61 1.54
N ALA A 107 2.29 30.72 0.32
CA ALA A 107 1.73 30.08 -0.85
C ALA A 107 1.93 28.56 -0.78
N ALA A 108 3.12 28.09 -0.40
CA ALA A 108 3.46 26.68 -0.26
C ALA A 108 2.59 25.99 0.82
N VAL A 109 2.42 26.61 1.99
CA VAL A 109 1.51 26.07 3.02
C VAL A 109 0.06 26.02 2.52
N SER A 110 -0.37 27.02 1.76
CA SER A 110 -1.72 27.06 1.19
C SER A 110 -1.93 25.96 0.14
N ALA A 111 -0.94 25.74 -0.73
CA ALA A 111 -0.95 24.67 -1.73
C ALA A 111 -0.96 23.28 -1.07
N LEU A 112 -0.14 23.08 -0.03
CA LEU A 112 -0.13 21.85 0.76
C LEU A 112 -1.50 21.57 1.37
N ARG A 113 -2.17 22.59 1.93
CA ARG A 113 -3.53 22.43 2.50
C ARG A 113 -4.59 22.16 1.43
N ALA A 114 -4.49 22.81 0.28
CA ALA A 114 -5.41 22.64 -0.84
C ALA A 114 -5.39 21.19 -1.39
N SER A 115 -4.25 20.49 -1.29
CA SER A 115 -4.14 19.08 -1.68
C SER A 115 -4.87 18.12 -0.73
N ARG A 116 -5.37 18.60 0.43
CA ARG A 116 -6.10 17.81 1.43
C ARG A 116 -5.38 16.50 1.80
N PRO A 117 -4.18 16.57 2.39
CA PRO A 117 -3.45 15.38 2.81
C PRO A 117 -4.08 14.77 4.07
N ASP A 118 -4.10 13.44 4.14
CA ASP A 118 -4.43 12.70 5.36
C ASP A 118 -3.26 12.76 6.36
N VAL A 119 -2.01 12.76 5.87
CA VAL A 119 -0.77 12.83 6.67
C VAL A 119 0.23 13.76 5.97
N VAL A 120 1.04 14.48 6.75
CA VAL A 120 2.20 15.23 6.23
C VAL A 120 3.49 14.54 6.67
N LEU A 121 4.34 14.17 5.73
CA LEU A 121 5.71 13.72 5.98
C LEU A 121 6.65 14.94 5.91
N LEU A 122 7.17 15.34 7.06
CA LEU A 122 8.16 16.40 7.18
C LEU A 122 9.55 15.78 7.28
N VAL A 123 10.37 16.01 6.27
CA VAL A 123 11.73 15.49 6.11
C VAL A 123 12.68 16.64 5.83
N GLY A 124 13.99 16.42 6.00
CA GLY A 124 14.97 17.47 5.72
C GLY A 124 16.13 17.48 6.69
N GLY A 125 17.28 17.93 6.19
CA GLY A 125 18.57 17.85 6.89
C GLY A 125 19.07 16.41 6.97
N THR A 126 20.38 16.22 6.80
CA THR A 126 21.05 15.00 7.25
C THR A 126 21.28 15.08 8.75
N ASP A 127 21.51 13.96 9.41
CA ASP A 127 21.91 13.96 10.81
C ASP A 127 23.31 14.61 10.94
N GLY A 128 23.46 15.49 11.92
CA GLY A 128 24.61 16.39 12.07
C GLY A 128 24.69 17.53 11.04
N GLY A 129 23.68 17.69 10.19
CA GLY A 129 23.59 18.73 9.17
C GLY A 129 22.75 19.94 9.58
N ASP A 130 22.26 20.69 8.59
CA ASP A 130 21.39 21.86 8.79
C ASP A 130 19.97 21.43 9.22
N GLY A 131 19.52 21.98 10.36
CA GLY A 131 18.17 21.79 10.90
C GLY A 131 17.24 23.01 10.76
N GLU A 132 17.73 24.15 10.27
CA GLU A 132 16.99 25.43 10.26
C GLU A 132 15.73 25.37 9.40
N VAL A 133 15.83 24.76 8.22
CA VAL A 133 14.67 24.62 7.33
C VAL A 133 13.62 23.67 7.93
N LEU A 134 14.05 22.62 8.64
CA LEU A 134 13.13 21.69 9.30
C LEU A 134 12.35 22.41 10.41
N LEU A 135 13.06 23.19 11.24
CA LEU A 135 12.46 24.00 12.29
C LEU A 135 11.56 25.10 11.71
N HIS A 136 12.00 25.81 10.68
CA HIS A 136 11.18 26.80 9.97
C HIS A 136 9.88 26.17 9.47
N ASN A 137 9.96 25.04 8.75
CA ASN A 137 8.80 24.35 8.22
C ASN A 137 7.86 23.87 9.33
N ALA A 138 8.40 23.34 10.44
CA ALA A 138 7.60 22.98 11.61
C ALA A 138 6.81 24.18 12.17
N ARG A 139 7.48 25.33 12.38
CA ARG A 139 6.82 26.58 12.84
C ARG A 139 5.72 27.03 11.87
N ARG A 140 5.99 26.97 10.57
CA ARG A 140 5.03 27.37 9.52
C ARG A 140 3.80 26.48 9.49
N LEU A 141 3.96 25.17 9.60
CA LEU A 141 2.85 24.23 9.66
C LEU A 141 2.04 24.38 10.96
N ALA A 142 2.71 24.56 12.09
CA ALA A 142 2.09 24.79 13.39
C ALA A 142 1.23 26.07 13.42
N ALA A 143 1.76 27.19 12.89
CA ALA A 143 1.06 28.48 12.86
C ALA A 143 -0.20 28.49 11.98
N ASN A 144 -0.27 27.61 10.97
CA ASN A 144 -1.34 27.60 9.97
C ASN A 144 -2.47 26.60 10.28
N ARG A 145 -2.56 26.10 11.52
CA ARG A 145 -3.62 25.21 12.02
C ARG A 145 -3.83 23.98 11.12
N LEU A 146 -2.73 23.32 10.76
CA LEU A 146 -2.78 22.06 10.03
C LEU A 146 -3.58 21.03 10.87
N ARG A 147 -4.59 20.40 10.26
CA ARG A 147 -5.42 19.37 10.92
C ARG A 147 -4.86 17.96 10.74
N SER A 148 -4.01 17.78 9.74
CA SER A 148 -3.42 16.48 9.41
C SER A 148 -2.25 16.19 10.36
N PRO A 149 -2.14 14.97 10.91
CA PRO A 149 -0.99 14.57 11.69
C PRO A 149 0.31 14.63 10.86
N VAL A 150 1.43 14.87 11.55
CA VAL A 150 2.76 14.99 10.96
C VAL A 150 3.62 13.78 11.33
N VAL A 151 4.21 13.12 10.34
CA VAL A 151 5.34 12.20 10.53
C VAL A 151 6.62 13.01 10.36
N LEU A 152 7.43 13.07 11.40
CA LEU A 152 8.67 13.85 11.41
C LEU A 152 9.88 12.91 11.30
N ALA A 153 10.55 12.97 10.16
CA ALA A 153 11.63 12.05 9.77
C ALA A 153 12.83 12.81 9.15
N GLY A 154 13.20 13.93 9.78
CA GLY A 154 14.35 14.76 9.40
C GLY A 154 15.48 14.71 10.44
N ASN A 155 16.41 15.65 10.31
CA ASN A 155 17.61 15.83 11.16
C ASN A 155 17.36 15.47 12.64
N ALA A 156 18.13 14.50 13.14
CA ALA A 156 17.95 13.94 14.47
C ALA A 156 18.16 14.94 15.61
N GLU A 157 19.05 15.92 15.44
CA GLU A 157 19.43 16.88 16.47
C GLU A 157 18.31 17.90 16.76
N VAL A 158 17.59 18.34 15.74
CA VAL A 158 16.49 19.31 15.88
C VAL A 158 15.09 18.68 15.89
N ARG A 159 15.00 17.34 15.78
CA ARG A 159 13.73 16.61 15.67
C ARG A 159 12.83 16.85 16.88
N ASP A 160 13.37 16.79 18.08
CA ASP A 160 12.57 16.91 19.31
C ASP A 160 12.04 18.35 19.48
N GLU A 161 12.83 19.36 19.10
CA GLU A 161 12.38 20.76 19.05
C GLU A 161 11.28 20.96 17.99
N ALA A 162 11.49 20.45 16.77
CA ALA A 162 10.49 20.52 15.70
C ALA A 162 9.17 19.83 16.09
N ALA A 163 9.23 18.69 16.78
CA ALA A 163 8.07 18.00 17.31
C ALA A 163 7.35 18.85 18.37
N ALA A 164 8.09 19.45 19.32
CA ALA A 164 7.51 20.30 20.35
C ALA A 164 6.74 21.50 19.77
N LEU A 165 7.31 22.18 18.75
CA LEU A 165 6.68 23.31 18.07
C LEU A 165 5.31 22.96 17.46
N LEU A 166 5.18 21.75 16.91
CA LEU A 166 3.94 21.24 16.32
C LEU A 166 2.92 20.84 17.40
N VAL A 167 3.38 20.10 18.42
CA VAL A 167 2.53 19.62 19.53
C VAL A 167 1.97 20.79 20.35
N GLU A 168 2.74 21.84 20.60
CA GLU A 168 2.29 23.05 21.32
C GLU A 168 1.08 23.70 20.64
N ARG A 169 0.97 23.58 19.31
CA ARG A 169 -0.16 24.09 18.52
C ARG A 169 -1.24 23.05 18.25
N GLY A 170 -1.18 21.89 18.91
CA GLY A 170 -2.18 20.82 18.83
C GLY A 170 -2.10 19.99 17.55
N VAL A 171 -0.98 20.01 16.83
CA VAL A 171 -0.74 19.13 15.68
C VAL A 171 -0.23 17.78 16.19
N PRO A 172 -0.90 16.64 15.92
CA PRO A 172 -0.38 15.33 16.33
C PRO A 172 0.91 15.02 15.57
N VAL A 173 1.95 14.58 16.29
CA VAL A 173 3.27 14.27 15.71
C VAL A 173 3.65 12.82 16.01
N THR A 174 4.23 12.15 15.03
CA THR A 174 4.97 10.89 15.21
C THR A 174 6.39 11.09 14.71
N ALA A 175 7.34 11.21 15.63
CA ALA A 175 8.76 11.35 15.34
C ALA A 175 9.38 9.97 15.06
N THR A 176 10.33 9.91 14.13
CA THR A 176 11.01 8.67 13.72
C THR A 176 12.43 8.94 13.22
N GLY A 177 13.14 7.88 12.82
CA GLY A 177 14.47 7.99 12.20
C GLY A 177 14.45 8.83 10.92
N ASN A 178 15.56 9.50 10.62
CA ASN A 178 15.69 10.33 9.44
C ASN A 178 15.58 9.49 8.17
N VAL A 179 14.83 9.96 7.16
CA VAL A 179 14.74 9.27 5.85
C VAL A 179 16.07 9.30 5.09
N LEU A 180 16.89 10.30 5.35
CA LEU A 180 18.17 10.52 4.70
C LEU A 180 19.21 10.92 5.77
N PRO A 181 19.62 10.01 6.66
CA PRO A 181 20.51 10.31 7.77
C PRO A 181 21.87 10.86 7.30
N ARG A 182 22.34 10.43 6.11
CA ARG A 182 23.55 10.94 5.47
C ARG A 182 23.32 11.14 3.98
N ILE A 183 24.08 12.04 3.36
CA ILE A 183 24.00 12.27 1.90
C ILE A 183 24.22 10.94 1.17
N GLY A 184 23.30 10.59 0.28
CA GLY A 184 23.33 9.36 -0.50
C GLY A 184 22.91 8.09 0.25
N VAL A 185 22.59 8.17 1.56
CA VAL A 185 22.14 7.03 2.37
C VAL A 185 20.66 7.19 2.70
N LEU A 186 19.80 6.44 2.00
CA LEU A 186 18.36 6.41 2.25
C LEU A 186 18.03 5.36 3.31
N ASP A 187 17.35 5.75 4.39
CA ASP A 187 16.79 4.83 5.39
C ASP A 187 15.25 4.96 5.45
N PRO A 188 14.52 4.20 4.63
CA PRO A 188 13.08 4.39 4.47
C PRO A 188 12.26 3.69 5.56
N LEU A 189 12.82 2.72 6.29
CA LEU A 189 12.05 1.81 7.13
C LEU A 189 11.37 2.52 8.33
N PRO A 190 12.06 3.39 9.10
CA PRO A 190 11.46 4.06 10.24
C PRO A 190 10.29 4.97 9.82
N ALA A 191 10.45 5.70 8.73
CA ALA A 191 9.41 6.58 8.20
C ALA A 191 8.22 5.81 7.62
N ARG A 192 8.45 4.71 6.91
CA ARG A 192 7.37 3.83 6.42
C ARG A 192 6.53 3.27 7.57
N ALA A 193 7.19 2.81 8.64
CA ALA A 193 6.51 2.30 9.83
C ALA A 193 5.65 3.39 10.50
N ALA A 194 6.21 4.59 10.68
CA ALA A 194 5.49 5.72 11.26
C ALA A 194 4.29 6.18 10.41
N ILE A 195 4.46 6.24 9.08
CA ILE A 195 3.37 6.58 8.14
C ILE A 195 2.21 5.57 8.29
N ARG A 196 2.52 4.28 8.31
CA ARG A 196 1.55 3.20 8.48
C ARG A 196 0.86 3.26 9.84
N GLU A 197 1.61 3.52 10.91
CA GLU A 197 1.05 3.67 12.25
C GLU A 197 0.07 4.86 12.32
N VAL A 198 0.46 6.01 11.75
CA VAL A 198 -0.41 7.19 11.68
C VAL A 198 -1.64 6.90 10.83
N PHE A 199 -1.50 6.19 9.70
CA PHE A 199 -2.63 5.78 8.87
C PHE A 199 -3.63 4.92 9.64
N LEU A 200 -3.15 3.90 10.36
CA LEU A 200 -4.01 3.03 11.17
C LEU A 200 -4.73 3.81 12.27
N ARG A 201 -4.00 4.61 13.05
CA ARG A 201 -4.55 5.36 14.19
C ARG A 201 -5.50 6.49 13.77
N HIS A 202 -5.11 7.29 12.76
CA HIS A 202 -5.77 8.56 12.46
C HIS A 202 -6.66 8.51 11.22
N VAL A 203 -6.44 7.58 10.30
CA VAL A 203 -7.19 7.54 9.02
C VAL A 203 -8.21 6.42 9.03
N ILE A 204 -7.78 5.18 9.30
CA ILE A 204 -8.69 4.03 9.47
C ILE A 204 -9.50 4.19 10.77
N GLY A 205 -8.89 4.73 11.83
CA GLY A 205 -9.59 5.10 13.06
C GLY A 205 -10.40 6.41 12.97
N GLY A 206 -9.98 7.38 12.15
CA GLY A 206 -10.47 8.76 12.21
C GLY A 206 -11.37 9.24 11.06
N LYS A 207 -11.48 8.54 9.92
CA LYS A 207 -12.39 8.88 8.80
C LYS A 207 -13.89 8.64 9.12
N ARG A 208 -14.29 8.72 10.40
CA ARG A 208 -15.66 8.43 10.91
C ARG A 208 -16.19 7.05 10.50
N LEU A 209 -15.29 6.11 10.20
CA LEU A 209 -15.68 4.75 9.80
C LEU A 209 -16.41 4.03 10.93
N SER A 210 -16.08 4.33 12.18
CA SER A 210 -16.82 3.88 13.36
C SER A 210 -17.03 5.03 14.34
N LYS A 211 -18.02 4.88 15.22
CA LYS A 211 -18.39 5.88 16.25
C LYS A 211 -17.40 5.93 17.43
N GLY A 212 -16.43 5.02 17.51
CA GLY A 212 -15.47 4.94 18.61
C GLY A 212 -14.19 4.15 18.27
N PRO A 213 -13.27 4.00 19.23
CA PRO A 213 -11.92 3.46 19.01
C PRO A 213 -11.89 1.95 18.75
N ARG A 214 -13.00 1.24 18.99
CA ARG A 214 -13.08 -0.22 18.92
C ARG A 214 -12.67 -0.78 17.56
N PHE A 215 -13.01 -0.12 16.47
CA PHE A 215 -12.60 -0.60 15.15
C PHE A 215 -11.08 -0.51 14.99
N ALA A 216 -10.48 0.64 15.32
CA ALA A 216 -9.04 0.82 15.26
C ALA A 216 -8.28 -0.19 16.14
N SER A 217 -8.81 -0.54 17.32
CA SER A 217 -8.18 -1.54 18.20
C SER A 217 -8.28 -2.98 17.67
N LEU A 218 -9.19 -3.27 16.74
CA LEU A 218 -9.32 -4.59 16.12
C LEU A 218 -8.41 -4.76 14.91
N VAL A 219 -8.12 -3.67 14.18
CA VAL A 219 -7.33 -3.70 12.94
C VAL A 219 -5.86 -3.96 13.27
N ARG A 220 -5.35 -5.11 12.83
CA ARG A 220 -3.95 -5.53 13.00
C ARG A 220 -3.04 -5.01 11.89
N ALA A 221 -3.58 -4.81 10.69
CA ALA A 221 -2.82 -4.38 9.53
C ALA A 221 -3.69 -3.59 8.53
N ALA A 222 -3.05 -2.78 7.68
CA ALA A 222 -3.72 -2.34 6.46
C ALA A 222 -3.91 -3.55 5.53
N THR A 223 -5.06 -3.67 4.85
CA THR A 223 -5.32 -4.80 3.92
C THR A 223 -4.15 -5.06 2.99
N PRO A 224 -3.56 -4.03 2.37
CA PRO A 224 -2.52 -4.29 1.40
C PRO A 224 -1.20 -4.77 2.01
N ASP A 225 -0.92 -4.43 3.26
CA ASP A 225 0.24 -4.97 3.96
C ASP A 225 0.04 -6.44 4.31
N ALA A 226 -1.19 -6.82 4.69
CA ALA A 226 -1.55 -8.21 4.85
C ALA A 226 -1.44 -8.97 3.53
N VAL A 227 -1.94 -8.40 2.42
CA VAL A 227 -1.78 -9.02 1.09
C VAL A 227 -0.30 -9.16 0.72
N LEU A 228 0.53 -8.13 0.91
CA LEU A 228 1.96 -8.19 0.64
C LEU A 228 2.65 -9.32 1.44
N ALA A 229 2.35 -9.45 2.73
CA ALA A 229 2.87 -10.54 3.56
C ALA A 229 2.44 -11.93 3.02
N GLY A 230 1.19 -12.05 2.54
CA GLY A 230 0.72 -13.26 1.87
C GLY A 230 1.42 -13.53 0.54
N VAL A 231 1.72 -12.48 -0.24
CA VAL A 231 2.45 -12.59 -1.52
C VAL A 231 3.91 -13.01 -1.30
N GLU A 232 4.57 -12.49 -0.27
CA GLU A 232 5.92 -12.90 0.12
C GLU A 232 5.95 -14.39 0.45
N LEU A 233 5.02 -14.84 1.31
CA LEU A 233 4.91 -16.25 1.64
C LEU A 233 4.58 -17.11 0.40
N LEU A 234 3.72 -16.63 -0.50
CA LEU A 234 3.38 -17.32 -1.73
C LEU A 234 4.60 -17.50 -2.65
N ALA A 235 5.46 -16.48 -2.74
CA ALA A 235 6.69 -16.57 -3.53
C ALA A 235 7.67 -17.59 -2.96
N ASP A 236 7.80 -17.63 -1.63
CA ASP A 236 8.60 -18.65 -0.95
C ASP A 236 8.04 -20.06 -1.20
N ARG A 237 6.71 -20.24 -1.09
CA ARG A 237 6.05 -21.54 -1.36
C ARG A 237 6.17 -21.98 -2.82
N ALA A 238 6.00 -21.05 -3.75
CA ALA A 238 6.10 -21.33 -5.19
C ALA A 238 7.56 -21.50 -5.67
N ALA A 239 8.54 -21.14 -4.82
CA ALA A 239 9.95 -21.03 -5.20
C ALA A 239 10.13 -20.28 -6.52
N ALA A 240 9.42 -19.17 -6.67
CA ALA A 240 9.31 -18.44 -7.94
C ALA A 240 9.07 -16.94 -7.72
N GLY A 241 9.45 -16.12 -8.71
CA GLY A 241 9.01 -14.74 -8.78
C GLY A 241 7.49 -14.67 -8.97
N VAL A 242 6.82 -13.92 -8.10
CA VAL A 242 5.36 -13.75 -8.07
C VAL A 242 5.01 -12.30 -8.36
N LEU A 243 4.01 -12.12 -9.23
CA LEU A 243 3.33 -10.85 -9.46
C LEU A 243 1.85 -11.03 -9.08
N VAL A 244 1.30 -10.14 -8.27
CA VAL A 244 -0.12 -10.12 -7.94
C VAL A 244 -0.73 -8.80 -8.39
N VAL A 245 -1.86 -8.89 -9.07
CA VAL A 245 -2.68 -7.74 -9.48
C VAL A 245 -4.04 -7.86 -8.80
N ASP A 246 -4.31 -6.95 -7.87
CA ASP A 246 -5.56 -6.89 -7.12
C ASP A 246 -6.37 -5.68 -7.58
N VAL A 247 -7.45 -5.91 -8.34
CA VAL A 247 -8.33 -4.83 -8.82
C VAL A 247 -9.56 -4.72 -7.92
N GLY A 248 -9.60 -3.65 -7.13
CA GLY A 248 -10.73 -3.29 -6.29
C GLY A 248 -11.70 -2.30 -6.93
N GLY A 249 -12.77 -1.98 -6.20
CA GLY A 249 -13.72 -0.95 -6.62
C GLY A 249 -13.13 0.46 -6.61
N ALA A 250 -12.15 0.73 -5.74
CA ALA A 250 -11.54 2.05 -5.59
C ALA A 250 -10.07 2.11 -6.02
N THR A 251 -9.30 1.04 -5.77
CA THR A 251 -7.84 0.99 -5.95
C THR A 251 -7.44 -0.27 -6.70
N THR A 252 -6.26 -0.20 -7.31
CA THR A 252 -5.61 -1.33 -7.96
C THR A 252 -4.22 -1.44 -7.37
N ASP A 253 -3.96 -2.55 -6.70
CA ASP A 253 -2.69 -2.81 -6.05
C ASP A 253 -1.90 -3.83 -6.88
N VAL A 254 -0.62 -3.52 -7.11
CA VAL A 254 0.32 -4.43 -7.77
C VAL A 254 1.43 -4.78 -6.79
N TYR A 255 1.60 -6.08 -6.56
CA TYR A 255 2.61 -6.63 -5.66
C TYR A 255 3.57 -7.47 -6.48
N SER A 256 4.86 -7.35 -6.19
CA SER A 256 5.90 -8.20 -6.76
C SER A 256 6.81 -8.73 -5.66
N ALA A 257 6.99 -10.04 -5.62
CA ALA A 257 8.04 -10.70 -4.86
C ALA A 257 8.95 -11.40 -5.88
N LEU A 258 10.14 -10.86 -6.11
CA LEU A 258 11.07 -11.37 -7.11
C LEU A 258 12.14 -12.21 -6.42
N LEU A 259 12.50 -13.36 -7.02
CA LEU A 259 13.64 -14.12 -6.55
C LEU A 259 14.94 -13.39 -6.93
N PRO A 260 15.95 -13.33 -6.05
CA PRO A 260 17.25 -12.79 -6.40
C PRO A 260 17.91 -13.63 -7.50
N ASP A 261 18.50 -12.98 -8.49
CA ASP A 261 19.46 -13.65 -9.37
C ASP A 261 20.67 -14.14 -8.54
N ALA A 262 21.21 -15.31 -8.91
CA ALA A 262 22.40 -15.88 -8.27
C ALA A 262 23.66 -14.95 -8.40
N GLU A 263 23.67 -14.06 -9.38
CA GLU A 263 24.73 -13.04 -9.56
C GLU A 263 24.58 -11.83 -8.62
N LEU A 264 23.35 -11.50 -8.18
CA LEU A 264 23.08 -10.41 -7.23
C LEU A 264 23.38 -10.81 -5.77
N SER A 265 23.42 -12.11 -5.49
CA SER A 265 23.71 -12.67 -4.16
C SER A 265 25.20 -12.86 -3.87
N THR A 266 26.07 -12.70 -4.88
CA THR A 266 27.53 -12.90 -4.81
C THR A 266 28.37 -11.63 -5.04
N GLY A 267 27.75 -10.51 -5.42
CA GLY A 267 28.44 -9.24 -5.72
C GLY A 267 28.46 -8.19 -4.58
N PRO A 268 29.18 -7.05 -4.77
CA PRO A 268 29.36 -6.00 -3.74
C PRO A 268 28.09 -5.24 -3.32
N ARG A 269 26.92 -5.55 -3.92
CA ARG A 269 25.64 -4.86 -3.70
C ARG A 269 24.70 -5.60 -2.72
N ARG A 270 25.24 -6.58 -1.99
CA ARG A 270 24.49 -7.48 -1.08
C ARG A 270 23.63 -6.75 -0.06
N ASP A 271 24.11 -5.63 0.48
CA ASP A 271 23.42 -4.85 1.53
C ASP A 271 22.29 -3.97 0.97
N VAL A 272 22.32 -3.63 -0.32
CA VAL A 272 21.24 -2.90 -1.03
C VAL A 272 20.18 -3.88 -1.55
N ALA A 273 20.54 -5.15 -1.69
CA ALA A 273 19.70 -6.16 -2.29
C ALA A 273 18.53 -6.57 -1.37
N GLY A 274 18.72 -6.57 -0.05
CA GLY A 274 17.69 -6.91 0.95
C GLY A 274 16.38 -6.10 0.87
N THR A 275 16.43 -4.88 0.34
CA THR A 275 15.28 -3.94 0.22
C THR A 275 14.72 -3.82 -1.20
N LEU A 276 15.36 -4.44 -2.21
CA LEU A 276 14.94 -4.38 -3.63
C LEU A 276 14.15 -5.61 -4.11
N TRP A 277 14.09 -6.69 -3.32
CA TRP A 277 13.47 -7.98 -3.71
C TRP A 277 11.96 -8.07 -3.51
N ARG A 278 11.40 -7.16 -2.71
CA ARG A 278 10.00 -7.15 -2.28
C ARG A 278 9.45 -5.76 -2.51
N SER A 279 8.46 -5.62 -3.39
CA SER A 279 7.87 -4.31 -3.63
C SER A 279 6.40 -4.36 -3.92
N ARG A 280 5.74 -3.31 -3.47
CA ARG A 280 4.35 -3.00 -3.76
C ARG A 280 4.30 -1.63 -4.42
N THR A 281 3.42 -1.50 -5.41
CA THR A 281 2.96 -0.19 -5.88
C THR A 281 1.45 -0.13 -5.72
N VAL A 282 0.98 1.03 -5.28
CA VAL A 282 -0.41 1.28 -4.93
C VAL A 282 -0.93 2.35 -5.85
N GLU A 283 -1.84 1.96 -6.73
CA GLU A 283 -2.51 2.93 -7.58
C GLU A 283 -3.83 3.28 -6.92
N GLY A 284 -3.75 4.26 -6.04
CA GLY A 284 -4.90 4.78 -5.28
C GLY A 284 -5.97 5.46 -6.15
N ASP A 285 -5.70 5.65 -7.45
CA ASP A 285 -6.57 6.31 -8.43
C ASP A 285 -7.19 5.35 -9.46
N LEU A 286 -6.91 4.04 -9.42
CA LEU A 286 -7.39 3.08 -10.43
C LEU A 286 -8.34 2.05 -9.82
N GLY A 287 -9.59 1.98 -10.24
CA GLY A 287 -10.56 1.00 -9.73
C GLY A 287 -11.82 0.92 -10.59
N VAL A 288 -12.64 -0.11 -10.38
CA VAL A 288 -13.78 -0.42 -11.27
C VAL A 288 -15.12 0.21 -10.86
N ALA A 289 -15.22 0.78 -9.66
CA ALA A 289 -16.44 1.39 -9.14
C ALA A 289 -16.19 2.86 -8.76
N VAL A 290 -15.81 3.11 -7.50
CA VAL A 290 -15.45 4.46 -7.02
C VAL A 290 -14.30 5.06 -7.85
N GLY A 291 -13.32 4.23 -8.25
CA GLY A 291 -12.19 4.63 -9.09
C GLY A 291 -12.46 4.66 -10.60
N ALA A 292 -13.69 4.33 -11.04
CA ALA A 292 -13.99 4.17 -12.46
C ALA A 292 -13.73 5.43 -13.31
N PRO A 293 -14.12 6.66 -12.87
CA PRO A 293 -13.87 7.86 -13.65
C PRO A 293 -12.37 8.13 -13.87
N SER A 294 -11.58 7.99 -12.81
CA SER A 294 -10.12 8.16 -12.85
C SER A 294 -9.45 7.11 -13.74
N THR A 295 -9.92 5.86 -13.68
CA THR A 295 -9.43 4.78 -14.55
C THR A 295 -9.70 5.07 -16.02
N ARG A 296 -10.89 5.57 -16.36
CA ARG A 296 -11.23 5.98 -17.73
C ARG A 296 -10.34 7.11 -18.22
N ALA A 297 -10.11 8.12 -17.39
CA ALA A 297 -9.20 9.23 -17.72
C ALA A 297 -7.75 8.73 -17.92
N ALA A 298 -7.29 7.83 -17.06
CA ALA A 298 -5.97 7.24 -17.16
C ALA A 298 -5.82 6.37 -18.42
N ALA A 299 -6.85 5.61 -18.80
CA ALA A 299 -6.88 4.81 -20.02
C ALA A 299 -6.70 5.69 -21.27
N VAL A 300 -7.38 6.83 -21.34
CA VAL A 300 -7.20 7.81 -22.42
C VAL A 300 -5.77 8.34 -22.47
N SER A 301 -5.20 8.70 -21.32
CA SER A 301 -3.80 9.19 -21.22
C SER A 301 -2.78 8.15 -21.70
N GLU A 302 -3.00 6.88 -21.33
CA GLU A 302 -2.16 5.74 -21.72
C GLU A 302 -2.51 5.17 -23.11
N LYS A 303 -3.40 5.84 -23.86
CA LYS A 303 -3.86 5.48 -25.21
C LYS A 303 -4.43 4.06 -25.30
N LEU A 304 -5.08 3.60 -24.24
CA LEU A 304 -5.82 2.35 -24.21
C LEU A 304 -7.22 2.53 -24.81
N PRO A 305 -7.84 1.46 -25.35
CA PRO A 305 -9.24 1.50 -25.75
C PRO A 305 -10.13 1.99 -24.61
N ALA A 306 -11.18 2.75 -24.94
CA ALA A 306 -12.12 3.25 -23.94
C ALA A 306 -12.89 2.05 -23.34
N PRO A 307 -12.76 1.77 -22.03
CA PRO A 307 -13.38 0.60 -21.43
C PRO A 307 -14.90 0.76 -21.33
N GLY A 308 -15.70 -0.10 -21.95
CA GLY A 308 -17.17 -0.04 -21.91
C GLY A 308 -17.78 -0.86 -20.77
N THR A 309 -17.13 -1.97 -20.41
CA THR A 309 -17.61 -2.94 -19.40
C THR A 309 -16.72 -2.97 -18.15
N ASP A 310 -17.21 -3.55 -17.06
CA ASP A 310 -16.42 -3.74 -15.83
C ASP A 310 -15.16 -4.58 -16.06
N ARG A 311 -15.21 -5.55 -17.00
CA ARG A 311 -14.05 -6.38 -17.38
C ARG A 311 -13.00 -5.57 -18.11
N GLU A 312 -13.40 -4.76 -19.08
CA GLU A 312 -12.48 -3.87 -19.80
C GLU A 312 -11.91 -2.79 -18.88
N LEU A 313 -12.72 -2.29 -17.96
CA LEU A 313 -12.29 -1.31 -16.96
C LEU A 313 -11.26 -1.92 -15.99
N ALA A 314 -11.50 -3.16 -15.55
CA ALA A 314 -10.55 -3.91 -14.73
C ALA A 314 -9.24 -4.19 -15.47
N ALA A 315 -9.32 -4.56 -16.76
CA ALA A 315 -8.16 -4.78 -17.60
C ALA A 315 -7.34 -3.49 -17.78
N ALA A 316 -8.00 -2.35 -18.07
CA ALA A 316 -7.34 -1.06 -18.17
C ALA A 316 -6.67 -0.66 -16.84
N ALA A 317 -7.37 -0.81 -15.70
CA ALA A 317 -6.81 -0.52 -14.38
C ALA A 317 -5.57 -1.38 -14.10
N ALA A 318 -5.66 -2.69 -14.33
CA ALA A 318 -4.57 -3.64 -14.16
C ALA A 318 -3.35 -3.31 -15.04
N MET A 319 -3.57 -3.05 -16.33
CA MET A 319 -2.50 -2.72 -17.27
C MET A 319 -1.79 -1.41 -16.89
N ILE A 320 -2.55 -0.35 -16.58
CA ILE A 320 -1.97 0.95 -16.21
C ILE A 320 -1.19 0.81 -14.90
N ALA A 321 -1.76 0.12 -13.91
CA ALA A 321 -1.09 -0.10 -12.64
C ALA A 321 0.21 -0.88 -12.80
N LEU A 322 0.20 -1.91 -13.64
CA LEU A 322 1.39 -2.69 -13.89
C LEU A 322 2.45 -1.94 -14.69
N ARG A 323 2.04 -1.12 -15.68
CA ARG A 323 2.96 -0.20 -16.38
C ARG A 323 3.64 0.74 -15.39
N ARG A 324 2.90 1.34 -14.46
CA ARG A 324 3.46 2.24 -13.44
C ARG A 324 4.42 1.50 -12.49
N HIS A 325 4.02 0.30 -12.04
CA HIS A 325 4.85 -0.57 -11.20
C HIS A 325 6.16 -0.98 -11.89
N ALA A 326 6.10 -1.38 -13.17
CA ALA A 326 7.25 -1.89 -13.91
C ALA A 326 8.17 -0.77 -14.44
N ARG A 327 7.62 0.33 -14.96
CA ARG A 327 8.41 1.47 -15.49
C ARG A 327 9.05 2.30 -14.36
N GLY A 328 8.45 2.31 -13.18
CA GLY A 328 8.83 3.20 -12.10
C GLY A 328 8.39 4.65 -12.33
N HIS A 329 8.84 5.53 -11.45
CA HIS A 329 8.39 6.92 -11.37
C HIS A 329 9.42 7.87 -12.00
N SER A 330 8.95 8.92 -12.67
CA SER A 330 9.81 10.00 -13.15
C SER A 330 9.67 11.20 -12.22
N ALA A 331 10.80 11.81 -11.84
CA ALA A 331 10.83 13.03 -11.02
C ALA A 331 10.40 14.29 -11.82
N GLY A 332 10.23 14.18 -13.15
CA GLY A 332 9.80 15.28 -13.99
C GLY A 332 9.99 15.01 -15.49
N PRO A 333 9.41 15.84 -16.38
CA PRO A 333 9.55 15.67 -17.82
C PRO A 333 11.01 15.58 -18.26
N GLY A 334 11.36 14.56 -19.05
CA GLY A 334 12.72 14.33 -19.55
C GLY A 334 13.71 13.70 -18.56
N LEU A 335 13.31 13.48 -17.30
CA LEU A 335 14.16 12.82 -16.30
C LEU A 335 14.01 11.29 -16.34
N PRO A 336 15.10 10.53 -16.11
CA PRO A 336 15.06 9.07 -16.06
C PRO A 336 14.05 8.56 -15.04
N ARG A 337 13.33 7.50 -15.39
CA ARG A 337 12.48 6.81 -14.43
C ARG A 337 13.33 6.01 -13.46
N THR A 338 12.95 6.04 -12.19
CA THR A 338 13.62 5.28 -11.13
C THR A 338 12.63 4.38 -10.42
N GLY A 339 13.14 3.29 -9.83
CA GLY A 339 12.32 2.35 -9.07
C GLY A 339 11.43 1.44 -9.92
N GLY A 340 11.69 1.30 -11.23
CA GLY A 340 11.07 0.28 -12.06
C GLY A 340 11.46 -1.14 -11.64
N ARG A 341 10.79 -2.14 -12.21
CA ARG A 341 10.99 -3.57 -11.92
C ARG A 341 11.13 -4.36 -13.22
N HIS A 342 12.13 -5.23 -13.26
CA HIS A 342 12.26 -6.23 -14.30
C HIS A 342 11.38 -7.43 -13.94
N LEU A 343 10.28 -7.60 -14.68
CA LEU A 343 9.27 -8.62 -14.36
C LEU A 343 9.34 -9.84 -15.28
N ARG A 344 10.33 -9.90 -16.18
CA ARG A 344 10.48 -10.98 -17.16
C ARG A 344 10.54 -12.37 -16.53
N ASP A 345 11.23 -12.46 -15.40
CA ASP A 345 11.48 -13.74 -14.71
C ASP A 345 10.40 -14.14 -13.70
N VAL A 346 9.32 -13.36 -13.61
CA VAL A 346 8.12 -13.78 -12.88
C VAL A 346 7.60 -15.08 -13.51
N ARG A 347 7.34 -16.08 -12.68
CA ARG A 347 6.80 -17.39 -13.10
C ARG A 347 5.38 -17.62 -12.64
N LEU A 348 4.86 -16.79 -11.73
CA LEU A 348 3.48 -16.85 -11.27
C LEU A 348 2.85 -15.46 -11.30
N VAL A 349 1.74 -15.32 -12.01
CA VAL A 349 0.91 -14.11 -12.01
C VAL A 349 -0.44 -14.44 -11.38
N VAL A 350 -0.78 -13.77 -10.29
CA VAL A 350 -2.03 -13.96 -9.57
C VAL A 350 -2.97 -12.78 -9.78
N GLY A 351 -4.17 -13.07 -10.22
CA GLY A 351 -5.27 -12.10 -10.24
C GLY A 351 -6.10 -12.20 -8.96
N SER A 352 -6.31 -11.08 -8.28
CA SER A 352 -7.26 -10.98 -7.15
C SER A 352 -8.17 -9.77 -7.31
N GLY A 353 -9.11 -9.61 -6.37
CA GLY A 353 -10.06 -8.49 -6.39
C GLY A 353 -11.31 -8.76 -7.22
N GLY A 354 -12.30 -7.89 -7.07
CA GLY A 354 -13.71 -8.08 -7.46
C GLY A 354 -13.91 -8.76 -8.81
N VAL A 355 -13.76 -8.02 -9.91
CA VAL A 355 -14.04 -8.51 -11.27
C VAL A 355 -13.20 -9.75 -11.61
N LEU A 356 -11.97 -9.86 -11.11
CA LEU A 356 -11.12 -11.01 -11.37
C LEU A 356 -11.69 -12.29 -10.75
N ARG A 357 -12.18 -12.20 -9.51
CA ARG A 357 -12.78 -13.32 -8.75
C ARG A 357 -14.18 -13.71 -9.24
N HIS A 358 -14.92 -12.79 -9.86
CA HIS A 358 -16.31 -13.00 -10.28
C HIS A 358 -16.46 -13.17 -11.81
N GLY A 359 -15.46 -13.79 -12.45
CA GLY A 359 -15.55 -14.24 -13.85
C GLY A 359 -14.89 -13.34 -14.90
N GLY A 360 -14.02 -12.42 -14.50
CA GLY A 360 -13.19 -11.60 -15.40
C GLY A 360 -11.69 -11.88 -15.32
N GLY A 361 -11.24 -12.77 -14.44
CA GLY A 361 -9.82 -12.97 -14.12
C GLY A 361 -8.96 -13.34 -15.32
N GLU A 362 -9.37 -14.34 -16.11
CA GLU A 362 -8.62 -14.77 -17.30
C GLU A 362 -8.47 -13.64 -18.32
N HIS A 363 -9.56 -12.89 -18.57
CA HIS A 363 -9.53 -11.75 -19.49
C HIS A 363 -8.56 -10.65 -19.03
N VAL A 364 -8.61 -10.28 -17.75
CA VAL A 364 -7.74 -9.24 -17.18
C VAL A 364 -6.28 -9.68 -17.19
N LEU A 365 -5.98 -10.92 -16.80
CA LEU A 365 -4.62 -11.45 -16.78
C LEU A 365 -4.05 -11.61 -18.19
N ALA A 366 -4.87 -12.01 -19.17
CA ALA A 366 -4.47 -12.05 -20.57
C ALA A 366 -4.16 -10.65 -21.12
N ALA A 367 -4.97 -9.64 -20.78
CA ALA A 367 -4.71 -8.26 -21.18
C ALA A 367 -3.39 -7.73 -20.59
N VAL A 368 -3.12 -8.04 -19.32
CA VAL A 368 -1.86 -7.72 -18.64
C VAL A 368 -0.65 -8.36 -19.32
N LEU A 369 -0.71 -9.67 -19.61
CA LEU A 369 0.39 -10.40 -20.25
C LEU A 369 0.55 -10.08 -21.74
N GLY A 370 -0.48 -9.50 -22.36
CA GLY A 370 -0.45 -9.03 -23.75
C GLY A 370 0.03 -7.58 -23.94
N ASP A 371 0.37 -6.85 -22.85
CA ASP A 371 0.71 -5.42 -22.90
C ASP A 371 2.10 -5.10 -23.48
N THR A 372 2.32 -5.46 -24.74
CA THR A 372 3.62 -5.26 -25.43
C THR A 372 3.92 -3.79 -25.70
N ALA A 373 2.90 -2.95 -25.80
CA ALA A 373 3.03 -1.49 -25.94
C ALA A 373 3.37 -0.79 -24.61
N GLY A 374 3.43 -1.55 -23.52
CA GLY A 374 3.71 -1.05 -22.19
C GLY A 374 5.14 -0.56 -21.98
N GLY A 375 6.12 -0.87 -22.83
CA GLY A 375 7.50 -0.41 -22.61
C GLY A 375 8.11 -0.91 -21.30
N TRP A 376 7.75 -2.13 -20.90
CA TRP A 376 8.29 -2.86 -19.75
C TRP A 376 8.48 -4.33 -20.13
N ALA A 377 9.30 -5.07 -19.37
CA ALA A 377 9.58 -6.47 -19.65
C ALA A 377 8.48 -7.37 -19.09
N LEU A 378 7.57 -7.82 -19.96
CA LEU A 378 6.49 -8.75 -19.65
C LEU A 378 7.03 -10.10 -19.15
N PRO A 379 6.33 -10.77 -18.22
CA PRO A 379 6.59 -12.17 -17.91
C PRO A 379 6.32 -13.03 -19.16
N ASP A 380 7.32 -13.80 -19.62
CA ASP A 380 7.21 -14.59 -20.86
C ASP A 380 6.88 -16.08 -20.63
N ARG A 381 6.98 -16.54 -19.39
CA ARG A 381 6.75 -17.95 -18.98
C ARG A 381 5.89 -18.08 -17.73
N ALA A 382 5.10 -17.06 -17.41
CA ALA A 382 4.31 -17.07 -16.19
C ALA A 382 3.06 -17.94 -16.32
N ARG A 383 2.83 -18.77 -15.29
CA ARG A 383 1.52 -19.38 -15.05
C ARG A 383 0.59 -18.34 -14.44
N THR A 384 -0.66 -18.29 -14.89
CA THR A 384 -1.70 -17.43 -14.32
C THR A 384 -2.59 -18.20 -13.36
N VAL A 385 -2.93 -17.59 -12.22
CA VAL A 385 -3.89 -18.12 -11.24
C VAL A 385 -4.82 -16.99 -10.80
N VAL A 386 -6.07 -17.31 -10.44
CA VAL A 386 -6.99 -16.36 -9.83
C VAL A 386 -7.22 -16.76 -8.37
N ASP A 387 -7.05 -15.81 -7.44
CA ASP A 387 -7.39 -15.98 -6.02
C ASP A 387 -8.91 -15.94 -5.80
N GLY A 388 -9.61 -16.91 -6.37
CA GLY A 388 -11.07 -17.02 -6.31
C GLY A 388 -11.58 -17.17 -4.87
N ARG A 389 -10.77 -17.79 -3.99
CA ARG A 389 -11.09 -18.00 -2.58
C ARG A 389 -10.80 -16.77 -1.70
N TYR A 390 -10.02 -15.80 -2.17
CA TYR A 390 -9.57 -14.60 -1.42
C TYR A 390 -8.71 -14.96 -0.21
N VAL A 391 -7.71 -15.81 -0.41
CA VAL A 391 -6.87 -16.33 0.67
C VAL A 391 -5.63 -15.47 0.93
N LEU A 392 -5.19 -14.62 0.00
CA LEU A 392 -3.95 -13.86 0.15
C LEU A 392 -3.92 -12.97 1.40
N ALA A 393 -4.99 -12.19 1.65
CA ALA A 393 -5.08 -11.33 2.82
C ALA A 393 -5.13 -12.14 4.14
N ALA A 394 -5.83 -13.28 4.14
CA ALA A 394 -5.93 -14.15 5.30
C ALA A 394 -4.59 -14.85 5.60
N ALA A 395 -3.90 -15.35 4.58
CA ALA A 395 -2.58 -15.95 4.71
C ALA A 395 -1.58 -14.95 5.30
N GLY A 396 -1.55 -13.71 4.83
CA GLY A 396 -0.65 -12.70 5.38
C GLY A 396 -1.03 -12.23 6.80
N LEU A 397 -2.31 -12.20 7.16
CA LEU A 397 -2.74 -11.95 8.53
C LEU A 397 -2.27 -13.05 9.50
N LEU A 398 -2.22 -14.30 9.04
CA LEU A 398 -1.82 -15.46 9.83
C LEU A 398 -0.31 -15.75 9.77
N ALA A 399 0.45 -15.14 8.86
CA ALA A 399 1.82 -15.55 8.56
C ALA A 399 2.77 -15.52 9.77
N ALA A 400 2.58 -14.58 10.69
CA ALA A 400 3.41 -14.45 11.90
C ALA A 400 3.00 -15.45 12.99
N ASP A 401 1.70 -15.56 13.27
CA ASP A 401 1.18 -16.28 14.43
C ASP A 401 0.92 -17.78 14.11
N HIS A 402 0.56 -18.09 12.85
CA HIS A 402 0.16 -19.41 12.35
C HIS A 402 0.74 -19.72 10.95
N PRO A 403 2.07 -19.79 10.79
CA PRO A 403 2.73 -19.92 9.47
C PRO A 403 2.33 -21.19 8.69
N SER A 404 2.08 -22.31 9.39
CA SER A 404 1.61 -23.56 8.77
C SER A 404 0.22 -23.39 8.14
N ALA A 405 -0.70 -22.74 8.88
CA ALA A 405 -2.05 -22.47 8.39
C ALA A 405 -2.03 -21.49 7.20
N ALA A 406 -1.26 -20.40 7.33
CA ALA A 406 -1.06 -19.43 6.26
C ALA A 406 -0.56 -20.09 4.97
N GLY A 407 0.43 -20.99 5.10
CA GLY A 407 1.00 -21.67 3.96
C GLY A 407 0.06 -22.70 3.31
N GLY A 408 -0.72 -23.47 4.08
CA GLY A 408 -1.69 -24.41 3.51
C GLY A 408 -2.81 -23.72 2.72
N LEU A 409 -3.23 -22.52 3.14
CA LEU A 409 -4.14 -21.69 2.36
C LEU A 409 -3.56 -21.31 0.99
N LEU A 410 -2.25 -21.03 0.93
CA LEU A 410 -1.55 -20.66 -0.30
C LEU A 410 -1.25 -21.87 -1.19
N ASP A 411 -1.02 -23.05 -0.61
CA ASP A 411 -0.88 -24.30 -1.38
C ASP A 411 -2.15 -24.59 -2.17
N ALA A 412 -3.32 -24.43 -1.54
CA ALA A 412 -4.61 -24.57 -2.21
C ALA A 412 -4.85 -23.54 -3.33
N LEU A 413 -4.15 -22.39 -3.31
CA LEU A 413 -4.15 -21.42 -4.41
C LEU A 413 -3.24 -21.88 -5.56
N LEU A 414 -2.14 -22.56 -5.26
CA LEU A 414 -1.19 -23.04 -6.26
C LEU A 414 -1.72 -24.24 -7.06
N GLY A 415 -2.77 -24.92 -6.60
CA GLY A 415 -3.38 -26.08 -7.26
C GLY A 415 -2.92 -27.38 -6.63
#